data_AF-A0A947CRH8-F1
#
_entry.id   AF-A0A947CRH8-F1
#
_cell.length_a   1.000
_cell.length_b   1.000
_cell.length_c   1.000
_cell.angle_alpha   90.00
_cell.angle_beta   90.00
_cell.angle_gamma   90.00
#
_symmetry.space_group_name_H-M   'P 1'
#
loop_
_entity.id
_entity.type
_entity.pdbx_description
1 polymer ?
#
loop_
_entity_poly.entity_id
_entity_poly.type
_entity_poly.pdbx_seq_one_letter_code
_entity_poly.pdbx_strand_id
1 'polypeptide(L)'
;MKQALILLFGIFLAVACKGESKDGDSAKDEGSSPGLEMSSDSAACKQAMDCCKEMVKVTEGKLTPENVNLKCSGVALAESDDDCNQFKKGYAAALEGKEAPAVCK
;
A
#
# COMPACT_ATOMS: atom_id res chain seq x y z
N MET A 1 18.43 51.34 19.20
CA MET A 1 19.74 51.39 18.51
C MET A 1 20.28 49.96 18.42
N LYS A 2 20.64 49.52 17.20
CA LYS A 2 21.72 48.59 16.79
C LYS A 2 21.75 47.18 17.44
N GLN A 3 21.33 46.14 16.72
CA GLN A 3 22.15 45.25 15.85
C GLN A 3 23.08 44.32 16.66
N ALA A 4 22.80 43.02 16.77
CA ALA A 4 22.88 41.94 15.77
C ALA A 4 24.31 41.38 15.62
N LEU A 5 24.48 40.10 15.96
CA LEU A 5 25.55 39.26 15.42
C LEU A 5 24.95 37.90 15.05
N ILE A 6 24.77 37.72 13.74
CA ILE A 6 24.51 36.47 13.03
C ILE A 6 25.85 35.74 12.87
N LEU A 7 25.85 34.40 12.72
CA LEU A 7 26.62 33.60 11.75
C LEU A 7 26.28 32.10 12.00
N LEU A 8 25.42 31.49 11.14
CA LEU A 8 25.72 30.55 10.04
C LEU A 8 25.83 29.07 10.52
N PHE A 9 25.32 28.00 9.88
CA PHE A 9 25.21 27.64 8.45
C PHE A 9 24.24 26.42 8.29
N GLY A 10 23.60 26.27 7.11
CA GLY A 10 23.00 25.00 6.64
C GLY A 10 21.61 25.15 5.98
N ILE A 11 21.49 25.73 4.79
CA ILE A 11 21.31 25.02 3.48
C ILE A 11 20.12 24.03 3.52
N PHE A 12 18.90 24.51 3.25
CA PHE A 12 18.18 24.44 1.95
C PHE A 12 17.98 23.05 1.33
N LEU A 13 16.76 22.53 1.45
CA LEU A 13 15.95 22.02 0.32
C LEU A 13 14.48 21.94 0.75
N ALA A 14 13.82 23.10 0.74
CA ALA A 14 12.37 23.16 0.61
C ALA A 14 12.06 23.19 -0.88
N VAL A 15 11.54 22.10 -1.44
CA VAL A 15 10.82 22.14 -2.72
C VAL A 15 9.35 22.43 -2.38
N ALA A 16 8.91 23.60 -2.78
CA ALA A 16 7.54 24.04 -2.71
C ALA A 16 6.84 23.72 -4.04
N CYS A 17 5.72 22.99 -3.97
CA CYS A 17 4.59 23.10 -4.90
C CYS A 17 3.33 22.91 -4.04
N LYS A 18 2.74 23.96 -3.45
CA LYS A 18 1.76 24.90 -4.05
C LYS A 18 0.64 24.15 -4.79
N GLY A 19 -0.50 24.02 -4.11
CA GLY A 19 -1.74 23.49 -4.65
C GLY A 19 -2.57 24.50 -5.43
N GLU A 20 -3.71 23.95 -5.91
CA GLU A 20 -4.88 24.54 -6.56
C GLU A 20 -4.91 24.58 -8.11
N SER A 21 -5.61 23.60 -8.68
CA SER A 21 -6.44 23.76 -9.88
C SER A 21 -7.64 22.79 -9.85
N LYS A 22 -8.80 23.34 -10.20
CA LYS A 22 -10.15 22.76 -10.28
C LYS A 22 -10.36 21.87 -11.51
N ASP A 23 -11.35 20.98 -11.40
CA ASP A 23 -12.20 20.33 -12.42
C ASP A 23 -11.55 19.85 -13.73
N GLY A 24 -11.55 18.52 -13.94
CA GLY A 24 -11.22 17.92 -15.24
C GLY A 24 -11.02 16.41 -15.21
N ASP A 25 -12.12 15.71 -15.45
CA ASP A 25 -12.32 14.31 -15.84
C ASP A 25 -11.12 13.49 -16.40
N SER A 26 -10.98 12.28 -15.85
CA SER A 26 -10.57 11.01 -16.46
C SER A 26 -9.11 10.73 -16.90
N ALA A 27 -8.59 9.72 -16.19
CA ALA A 27 -7.98 8.51 -16.72
C ALA A 27 -6.56 8.61 -17.30
N LYS A 28 -5.58 8.51 -16.40
CA LYS A 28 -4.48 7.56 -16.62
C LYS A 28 -4.80 6.28 -15.86
N ASP A 29 -5.56 5.44 -16.55
CA ASP A 29 -5.68 4.02 -16.26
C ASP A 29 -4.36 3.36 -16.71
N GLU A 30 -3.47 3.10 -15.75
CA GLU A 30 -2.44 2.06 -15.86
C GLU A 30 -2.29 1.42 -14.48
N GLY A 31 -3.12 0.41 -14.21
CA GLY A 31 -2.77 -0.85 -13.53
C GLY A 31 -1.98 -0.87 -12.21
N SER A 32 -1.72 0.26 -11.56
CA SER A 32 -1.01 0.31 -10.28
C SER A 32 -2.03 0.19 -9.18
N SER A 33 -2.12 -1.02 -8.61
CA SER A 33 -2.88 -1.26 -7.39
C SER A 33 -2.53 -0.18 -6.36
N PRO A 34 -3.53 0.45 -5.73
CA PRO A 34 -3.26 1.52 -4.80
C PRO A 34 -2.43 1.04 -3.59
N GLY A 35 -1.20 1.54 -3.47
CA GLY A 35 -0.71 2.06 -2.18
C GLY A 35 0.32 1.28 -1.36
N LEU A 36 0.78 0.10 -1.78
CA LEU A 36 1.81 -0.65 -1.03
C LEU A 36 2.93 -1.09 -1.97
N GLU A 37 4.10 -0.46 -1.84
CA GLU A 37 5.34 -0.99 -2.38
C GLU A 37 5.70 -2.27 -1.63
N MET A 38 5.98 -3.35 -2.35
CA MET A 38 6.35 -4.61 -1.74
C MET A 38 7.87 -4.69 -1.57
N SER A 39 8.31 -5.15 -0.41
CA SER A 39 9.72 -5.46 -0.10
C SER A 39 10.25 -6.63 -0.93
N SER A 40 9.38 -7.52 -1.41
CA SER A 40 9.73 -8.65 -2.26
C SER A 40 8.83 -8.74 -3.50
N ASP A 41 9.47 -8.90 -4.66
CA ASP A 41 8.82 -9.07 -5.96
C ASP A 41 8.47 -10.52 -6.30
N SER A 42 8.63 -11.43 -5.35
CA SER A 42 8.45 -12.86 -5.58
C SER A 42 7.01 -13.21 -5.95
N ALA A 43 6.85 -14.34 -6.64
CA ALA A 43 5.54 -14.83 -7.01
C ALA A 43 4.67 -15.14 -5.78
N ALA A 44 5.28 -15.61 -4.69
CA ALA A 44 4.58 -15.88 -3.43
C ALA A 44 4.00 -14.59 -2.83
N CYS A 45 4.79 -13.51 -2.78
CA CYS A 45 4.34 -12.22 -2.25
C CYS A 45 3.29 -11.55 -3.12
N LYS A 46 3.42 -11.66 -4.45
CA LYS A 46 2.40 -11.18 -5.40
C LYS A 46 1.07 -11.91 -5.19
N GLN A 47 1.08 -13.24 -5.09
CA GLN A 47 -0.13 -14.01 -4.82
C GLN A 47 -0.74 -13.72 -3.44
N ALA A 48 0.09 -13.55 -2.40
CA ALA A 48 -0.38 -13.18 -1.07
C ALA A 48 -1.03 -11.80 -1.06
N MET A 49 -0.48 -10.84 -1.82
CA MET A 49 -1.01 -9.48 -1.93
C MET A 49 -2.34 -9.47 -2.69
N ASP A 50 -2.45 -10.23 -3.78
CA ASP A 50 -3.70 -10.35 -4.52
C ASP A 50 -4.78 -11.09 -3.72
N CYS A 51 -4.40 -12.12 -2.96
CA CYS A 51 -5.29 -12.74 -1.98
C CYS A 51 -5.79 -11.72 -0.94
N CYS A 52 -4.89 -10.90 -0.39
CA CYS A 52 -5.28 -9.86 0.56
C CYS A 52 -6.26 -8.84 -0.05
N LYS A 53 -6.05 -8.40 -1.28
CA LYS A 53 -6.97 -7.47 -1.96
C LYS A 53 -8.36 -8.07 -2.15
N GLU A 54 -8.45 -9.31 -2.61
CA GLU A 54 -9.75 -9.97 -2.77
C GLU A 54 -10.44 -10.18 -1.42
N MET A 55 -9.68 -10.49 -0.37
CA MET A 55 -10.18 -10.52 1.00
C MET A 55 -10.76 -9.19 1.44
N VAL A 56 -10.01 -8.09 1.27
CA VAL A 56 -10.48 -6.73 1.58
C VAL A 56 -11.77 -6.42 0.84
N LYS A 57 -11.87 -6.79 -0.44
CA LYS A 57 -13.08 -6.59 -1.24
C LYS A 57 -14.26 -7.38 -0.68
N VAL A 58 -14.05 -8.63 -0.27
CA VAL A 58 -15.09 -9.48 0.34
C VAL A 58 -15.52 -8.98 1.71
N THR A 59 -14.59 -8.49 2.54
CA THR A 59 -14.89 -8.09 3.93
C THR A 59 -15.41 -6.65 4.03
N GLU A 60 -14.83 -5.73 3.28
CA GLU A 60 -15.14 -4.30 3.34
C GLU A 60 -16.13 -3.86 2.25
N GLY A 61 -16.42 -4.72 1.27
CA GLY A 61 -17.28 -4.44 0.12
C GLY A 61 -16.68 -3.45 -0.89
N LYS A 62 -15.50 -2.90 -0.62
CA LYS A 62 -14.78 -1.93 -1.47
C LYS A 62 -13.27 -2.09 -1.34
N LEU A 63 -12.58 -1.93 -2.47
CA LEU A 63 -11.13 -1.95 -2.53
C LEU A 63 -10.61 -0.50 -2.58
N THR A 64 -10.41 0.11 -1.41
CA THR A 64 -9.83 1.45 -1.30
C THR A 64 -8.33 1.37 -0.94
N PRO A 65 -7.52 2.38 -1.32
CA PRO A 65 -6.11 2.46 -0.91
C PRO A 65 -5.92 2.32 0.60
N GLU A 66 -6.77 2.97 1.39
CA GLU A 66 -6.72 2.93 2.85
C GLU A 66 -6.91 1.49 3.39
N ASN A 67 -7.90 0.77 2.88
CA ASN A 67 -8.19 -0.59 3.31
C ASN A 67 -7.07 -1.55 2.90
N VAL A 68 -6.52 -1.39 1.71
CA VAL A 68 -5.38 -2.20 1.22
C VAL A 68 -4.15 -1.91 2.09
N ASN A 69 -3.83 -0.66 2.37
CA ASN A 69 -2.69 -0.27 3.21
C ASN A 69 -2.82 -0.84 4.64
N LEU A 70 -4.01 -0.76 5.23
CA LEU A 70 -4.24 -1.25 6.59
C LEU A 70 -4.21 -2.78 6.68
N LYS A 71 -4.79 -3.48 5.70
CA LYS A 71 -5.02 -4.94 5.78
C LYS A 71 -3.90 -5.76 5.12
N CYS A 72 -3.18 -5.18 4.17
CA CYS A 72 -2.17 -5.87 3.36
C CYS A 72 -0.73 -5.40 3.62
N SER A 73 -0.51 -4.46 4.55
CA SER A 73 0.83 -3.97 4.91
C SER A 73 1.77 -5.08 5.37
N GLY A 74 1.26 -6.11 6.07
CA GLY A 74 2.06 -7.26 6.47
C GLY A 74 2.69 -7.99 5.27
N VAL A 75 1.92 -8.21 4.21
CA VAL A 75 2.43 -8.82 2.96
C VAL A 75 3.41 -7.90 2.26
N ALA A 76 3.14 -6.60 2.23
CA ALA A 76 4.03 -5.64 1.60
C ALA A 76 5.40 -5.59 2.27
N LEU A 77 5.46 -5.73 3.60
CA LEU A 77 6.70 -5.70 4.36
C LEU A 77 7.43 -7.05 4.39
N ALA A 78 6.79 -8.12 3.91
CA ALA A 78 7.40 -9.45 3.90
C ALA A 78 8.58 -9.51 2.93
N GLU A 79 9.71 -10.01 3.43
CA GLU A 79 10.97 -10.11 2.66
C GLU A 79 11.17 -11.51 2.09
N SER A 80 10.45 -12.52 2.58
CA SER A 80 10.61 -13.91 2.19
C SER A 80 9.33 -14.54 1.65
N ASP A 81 9.51 -15.56 0.80
CA ASP A 81 8.39 -16.35 0.29
C ASP A 81 7.66 -17.10 1.41
N ASP A 82 8.36 -17.50 2.48
CA ASP A 82 7.73 -18.18 3.61
C ASP A 82 6.75 -17.25 4.33
N ASP A 83 7.18 -16.02 4.64
CA ASP A 83 6.32 -15.01 5.28
C ASP A 83 5.08 -14.72 4.42
N CYS A 84 5.27 -14.53 3.12
CA CYS A 84 4.17 -14.32 2.17
C CYS A 84 3.20 -15.50 2.11
N ASN A 85 3.70 -16.74 2.13
CA ASN A 85 2.87 -17.94 2.20
C ASN A 85 2.12 -18.06 3.53
N GLN A 86 2.72 -17.64 4.65
CA GLN A 86 2.04 -17.61 5.94
C GLN A 86 0.89 -16.60 5.94
N PHE A 87 1.10 -15.39 5.39
CA PHE A 87 0.02 -14.42 5.23
C PHE A 87 -1.13 -14.97 4.37
N LYS A 88 -0.81 -15.56 3.21
CA LYS A 88 -1.82 -16.18 2.32
C LYS A 88 -2.66 -17.24 3.06
N LYS A 89 -2.01 -18.12 3.83
CA LYS A 89 -2.70 -19.12 4.67
C LYS A 89 -3.57 -18.48 5.75
N GLY A 90 -3.07 -17.43 6.43
CA GLY A 90 -3.83 -16.69 7.43
C GLY A 90 -5.10 -16.06 6.87
N TYR A 91 -5.01 -15.47 5.67
CA TYR A 91 -6.17 -14.92 4.97
C TYR A 91 -7.20 -15.98 4.59
N ALA A 92 -6.75 -17.15 4.08
CA ALA A 92 -7.65 -18.26 3.78
C ALA A 92 -8.32 -18.82 5.05
N ALA A 93 -7.59 -18.89 6.16
CA ALA A 93 -8.13 -19.33 7.45
C ALA A 93 -9.14 -18.34 8.03
N ALA A 94 -8.94 -17.03 7.85
CA ALA A 94 -9.83 -15.99 8.36
C ALA A 94 -11.25 -16.00 7.75
N LEU A 95 -11.49 -16.80 6.70
CA LEU A 95 -12.79 -16.95 6.07
C LEU A 95 -13.66 -18.07 6.62
N GLU A 96 -13.27 -18.77 7.70
CA GLU A 96 -13.97 -19.91 8.34
C GLU A 96 -15.44 -20.11 7.91
N GLY A 97 -15.66 -20.92 6.87
CA GLY A 97 -16.98 -21.29 6.36
C GLY A 97 -17.47 -20.54 5.11
N LYS A 98 -16.76 -19.52 4.64
CA LYS A 98 -16.96 -18.87 3.33
C LYS A 98 -15.90 -19.37 2.35
N GLU A 99 -16.29 -19.54 1.09
CA GLU A 99 -15.35 -19.97 0.07
C GLU A 99 -14.27 -18.89 -0.12
N ALA A 100 -13.00 -19.27 0.11
CA ALA A 100 -11.89 -18.37 -0.14
C ALA A 100 -11.84 -18.01 -1.64
N PRO A 101 -11.52 -16.74 -1.99
CA PRO A 101 -11.25 -16.37 -3.37
C PRO A 101 -10.26 -17.35 -3.98
N ALA A 102 -10.44 -17.72 -5.26
CA ALA A 102 -9.58 -18.72 -5.90
C ALA A 102 -8.08 -18.33 -5.85
N VAL A 103 -7.78 -17.03 -5.83
CA VAL A 103 -6.41 -16.50 -5.68
C VAL A 103 -5.79 -16.79 -4.30
N CYS A 104 -6.60 -17.05 -3.28
CA CYS A 104 -6.16 -17.43 -1.94
C CYS A 104 -5.97 -18.94 -1.76
N LYS A 105 -6.35 -19.76 -2.74
CA LYS A 105 -6.19 -21.22 -2.70
C LYS A 105 -4.78 -21.65 -3.11
#